data_AF-A0A929U966-F1
#
_entry.id   AF-A0A929U966-F1
#
_cell.length_a   1.000
_cell.length_b   1.000
_cell.length_c   1.000
_cell.angle_alpha   90.00
_cell.angle_beta   90.00
_cell.angle_gamma   90.00
#
_symmetry.space_group_name_H-M   'P 1'
#
loop_
_entity.id
_entity.type
_entity.pdbx_description
1 polymer ?
#
loop_
_entity_poly.entity_id
_entity_poly.type
_entity_poly.pdbx_seq_one_letter_code
_entity_poly.pdbx_strand_id
1 'polypeptide(L)'
;MVEINLLPDVKRDLLKAQRLRNIVTFASIIIGAAMLGGVILLFLVTQGQQIFMGLKKDEISSKFSDMQKIKDGETAATLRNQLNAIQKIREASPNVSRLLSTVIPAIKTNGENEVKFSSINYDPGTRIVSIEGETSNGFTALEAFIKTIKYSQVIYSGGNSKCTSSDIENNADICKLAEEGSVVRTESSIGVNDQGQNILRFAVNFKINEDALKFSSKDFAIKSLGKKNVTDSTVQIPAGIFTQSSKKDSEKENK
;
A
#
# COMPACT_ATOMS: atom_id res chain seq x y z
N MET A 1 79.74 -25.88 -17.97
CA MET A 1 79.39 -26.97 -17.03
C MET A 1 77.88 -26.92 -16.87
N VAL A 2 77.17 -27.98 -17.28
CA VAL A 2 75.70 -28.00 -17.32
C VAL A 2 75.21 -28.86 -16.16
N GLU A 3 74.41 -28.30 -15.27
CA GLU A 3 73.78 -29.03 -14.18
C GLU A 3 72.54 -29.77 -14.71
N ILE A 4 72.58 -31.11 -14.64
CA ILE A 4 71.45 -31.96 -15.01
C ILE A 4 70.56 -32.13 -13.77
N ASN A 5 69.31 -31.68 -13.88
CA ASN A 5 68.33 -31.75 -12.80
C ASN A 5 67.75 -33.17 -12.70
N LEU A 6 68.19 -33.94 -11.69
CA LEU A 6 67.87 -35.36 -11.49
C LEU A 6 66.55 -35.63 -10.75
N LEU A 7 65.56 -34.75 -10.86
CA LEU A 7 64.22 -35.01 -10.31
C LEU A 7 63.30 -35.57 -11.41
N PRO A 8 62.75 -36.79 -11.23
CA PRO A 8 61.76 -37.34 -12.15
C PRO A 8 60.58 -36.36 -12.29
N ASP A 9 60.20 -36.00 -13.51
CA ASP A 9 59.19 -34.96 -13.78
C ASP A 9 57.88 -35.20 -13.04
N VAL A 10 57.45 -36.46 -12.94
CA VAL A 10 56.27 -36.88 -12.17
C VAL A 10 56.32 -36.47 -10.69
N LYS A 11 57.48 -36.46 -10.03
CA LYS A 11 57.60 -36.02 -8.63
C LYS A 11 57.64 -34.49 -8.52
N ARG A 12 58.19 -33.79 -9.52
CA ARG A 12 58.17 -32.32 -9.57
C ARG A 12 56.76 -31.80 -9.76
N ASP A 13 55.97 -32.44 -10.61
CA ASP A 13 54.58 -32.04 -10.86
C ASP A 13 53.66 -32.39 -9.70
N LEU A 14 53.87 -33.51 -9.00
CA LEU A 14 53.16 -33.80 -7.76
C LEU A 14 53.48 -32.78 -6.66
N LEU A 15 54.74 -32.39 -6.49
CA LEU A 15 55.13 -31.37 -5.52
C LEU A 15 54.60 -29.97 -5.89
N LYS A 16 54.56 -29.63 -7.18
CA LYS A 16 53.93 -28.39 -7.67
C LYS A 16 52.42 -28.42 -7.42
N ALA A 17 51.73 -29.52 -7.73
CA ALA A 17 50.30 -29.67 -7.51
C ALA A 17 49.93 -29.58 -6.02
N GLN A 18 50.74 -30.17 -5.14
CA GLN A 18 50.51 -30.13 -3.71
C GLN A 18 50.77 -28.73 -3.12
N ARG A 19 51.80 -28.02 -3.59
CA ARG A 19 52.02 -26.60 -3.22
C ARG A 19 50.91 -25.71 -3.74
N LEU A 20 50.46 -25.92 -4.97
CA LEU A 20 49.38 -25.15 -5.58
C LEU A 20 48.07 -25.34 -4.81
N ARG A 21 47.76 -26.58 -4.40
CA ARG A 21 46.58 -26.89 -3.57
C ARG A 21 46.63 -26.20 -2.21
N ASN A 22 47.78 -26.20 -1.54
CA ASN A 22 47.92 -25.50 -0.26
C ASN A 22 47.81 -23.98 -0.44
N ILE A 23 48.43 -23.40 -1.48
CA ILE A 23 48.32 -21.95 -1.75
C ILE A 23 46.87 -21.53 -2.01
N VAL A 24 46.13 -22.30 -2.82
CA VAL A 24 44.72 -22.01 -3.12
C VAL A 24 43.83 -22.10 -1.88
N THR A 25 44.07 -23.10 -1.02
CA THR A 25 43.30 -23.25 0.23
C THR A 25 43.60 -22.15 1.25
N PHE A 26 44.86 -21.74 1.40
CA PHE A 26 45.22 -20.60 2.24
C PHE A 26 44.64 -19.28 1.71
N ALA A 27 44.71 -19.05 0.40
CA ALA A 27 44.16 -17.84 -0.22
C ALA A 27 42.64 -17.75 -0.01
N SER A 28 41.92 -18.87 -0.16
CA SER A 28 40.48 -18.98 0.10
C SER A 28 40.10 -18.58 1.53
N ILE A 29 40.83 -19.09 2.53
CA ILE A 29 40.55 -18.80 3.95
C ILE A 29 40.79 -17.33 4.27
N ILE A 30 41.86 -16.73 3.73
CA ILE A 30 42.18 -15.31 3.96
C ILE A 30 41.12 -14.40 3.35
N ILE A 31 40.70 -14.69 2.11
CA ILE A 31 39.66 -13.91 1.42
C ILE A 31 38.32 -14.05 2.16
N GLY A 32 37.98 -15.26 2.62
CA GLY A 32 36.78 -15.50 3.44
C GLY A 32 36.80 -14.71 4.75
N ALA A 33 37.94 -14.69 5.45
CA ALA A 33 38.10 -13.91 6.68
C ALA A 33 38.00 -12.39 6.44
N ALA A 34 38.57 -11.90 5.33
CA ALA A 34 38.48 -10.49 4.95
C ALA A 34 37.04 -10.06 4.65
N MET A 35 36.27 -10.89 3.95
CA MET A 35 34.85 -10.65 3.68
C MET A 35 34.02 -10.58 4.97
N LEU A 36 34.22 -11.54 5.89
CA LEU A 36 33.53 -11.54 7.18
C LEU A 36 33.89 -10.31 8.02
N GLY A 37 35.17 -9.91 8.03
CA GLY A 37 35.61 -8.67 8.68
C GLY A 37 34.97 -7.43 8.08
N GLY A 38 34.83 -7.37 6.75
CA GLY A 38 34.15 -6.29 6.05
C GLY A 38 32.67 -6.16 6.44
N VAL A 39 31.96 -7.29 6.55
CA VAL A 39 30.54 -7.30 6.97
C VAL A 39 30.39 -6.78 8.41
N ILE A 40 31.26 -7.20 9.33
CA ILE A 40 31.24 -6.73 10.72
C ILE A 40 31.52 -5.22 10.79
N LEU A 41 32.48 -4.73 10.01
CA LEU A 41 32.84 -3.31 9.99
C LEU A 41 31.69 -2.45 9.44
N LEU A 42 31.05 -2.88 8.36
CA LEU A 42 29.86 -2.20 7.82
C LEU A 42 28.70 -2.19 8.82
N PHE A 43 28.49 -3.30 9.54
CA PHE A 43 27.47 -3.38 10.59
C PHE A 43 27.73 -2.42 11.76
N LEU A 44 29.00 -2.24 12.17
CA LEU A 44 29.34 -1.27 13.21
C LEU A 44 29.11 0.19 12.74
N VAL A 45 29.39 0.50 11.48
CA VAL A 45 29.17 1.84 10.91
C VAL A 45 27.68 2.18 10.83
N THR A 46 26.82 1.25 10.41
CA THR A 46 25.37 1.50 10.34
C THR A 46 24.74 1.71 11.72
N GLN A 47 25.18 0.96 12.73
CA GLN A 47 24.75 1.17 14.12
C GLN A 47 25.26 2.52 14.67
N GLY A 48 26.51 2.89 14.37
CA GLY A 48 27.06 4.20 14.71
C GLY A 48 26.28 5.35 14.08
N GLN A 49 25.88 5.21 12.80
CA GLN A 49 25.07 6.22 12.10
C GLN A 49 23.72 6.47 12.79
N GLN A 50 23.05 5.46 13.35
CA GLN A 50 21.79 5.64 14.07
C GLN A 50 21.95 6.53 15.31
N ILE A 51 23.06 6.36 16.05
CA ILE A 51 23.38 7.17 17.23
C ILE A 51 23.69 8.62 16.81
N PHE A 52 24.52 8.81 15.79
CA PHE A 52 24.79 10.14 15.25
C PHE A 52 23.54 10.82 14.66
N MET A 53 22.61 10.05 14.08
CA MET A 53 21.36 10.57 13.54
C MET A 53 20.38 10.94 14.66
N GLY A 54 20.37 10.20 15.76
CA GLY A 54 19.67 10.58 17.00
C GLY A 54 20.19 11.88 17.59
N LEU A 55 21.52 12.00 17.74
CA LEU A 55 22.15 13.23 18.24
C LEU A 55 21.91 14.43 17.32
N LYS A 56 21.97 14.25 15.99
CA LYS A 56 21.62 15.31 15.03
C LYS A 56 20.15 15.68 15.06
N LYS A 57 19.25 14.72 15.30
CA LYS A 57 17.81 14.97 15.47
C LYS A 57 17.53 15.74 16.75
N ASP A 58 18.26 15.44 17.82
CA ASP A 58 18.19 16.17 19.09
C ASP A 58 18.78 17.58 18.97
N GLU A 59 19.87 17.77 18.22
CA GLU A 59 20.43 19.09 17.91
C GLU A 59 19.51 19.92 17.00
N ILE A 60 18.84 19.29 16.02
CA ILE A 60 17.82 19.96 15.20
C ILE A 60 16.61 20.33 16.07
N SER A 61 16.17 19.45 16.97
CA SER A 61 15.07 19.72 17.91
C SER A 61 15.44 20.82 18.90
N SER A 62 16.67 20.83 19.42
CA SER A 62 17.15 21.84 20.37
C SER A 62 17.32 23.19 19.70
N LYS A 63 17.95 23.25 18.51
CA LYS A 63 18.04 24.48 17.71
C LYS A 63 16.67 24.96 17.25
N PHE A 64 15.73 24.07 16.94
CA PHE A 64 14.34 24.44 16.67
C PHE A 64 13.65 25.01 17.92
N SER A 65 13.92 24.45 19.10
CA SER A 65 13.43 24.98 20.39
C SER A 65 14.07 26.33 20.74
N ASP A 66 15.34 26.53 20.41
CA ASP A 66 16.07 27.76 20.70
C ASP A 66 15.67 28.86 19.72
N MET A 67 15.42 28.52 18.45
CA MET A 67 14.75 29.39 17.48
C MET A 67 13.31 29.73 17.90
N GLN A 68 12.61 28.84 18.61
CA GLN A 68 11.31 29.17 19.23
C GLN A 68 11.44 30.14 20.41
N LYS A 69 12.54 30.10 21.15
CA LYS A 69 12.80 30.98 22.31
C LYS A 69 13.30 32.37 21.91
N ILE A 70 13.82 32.55 20.69
CA ILE A 70 14.18 33.88 20.18
C ILE A 70 12.90 34.71 20.03
N LYS A 71 12.79 35.69 20.91
CA LYS A 71 11.64 36.57 21.11
C LYS A 71 11.77 37.82 20.24
N ASP A 72 12.13 37.68 18.97
CA ASP A 72 12.00 38.77 17.99
C ASP A 72 10.57 38.78 17.46
N GLY A 73 9.76 39.61 18.13
CA GLY A 73 8.32 39.50 18.27
C GLY A 73 7.45 39.80 17.05
N GLU A 74 8.02 40.10 15.89
CA GLU A 74 7.24 40.45 14.70
C GLU A 74 7.47 39.47 13.54
N THR A 75 8.72 39.19 13.17
CA THR A 75 9.05 38.26 12.07
C THR A 75 8.82 36.80 12.48
N ALA A 76 9.11 36.42 13.73
CA ALA A 76 8.83 35.06 14.21
C ALA A 76 7.32 34.85 14.44
N ALA A 77 6.59 35.88 14.86
CA ALA A 77 5.14 35.82 15.04
C ALA A 77 4.41 35.73 13.68
N THR A 78 4.85 36.51 12.69
CA THR A 78 4.32 36.44 11.32
C THR A 78 4.66 35.13 10.64
N LEU A 79 5.89 34.61 10.79
CA LEU A 79 6.27 33.30 10.25
C LEU A 79 5.47 32.17 10.91
N ARG A 80 5.25 32.21 12.23
CA ARG A 80 4.34 31.27 12.93
C ARG A 80 2.91 31.36 12.42
N ASN A 81 2.39 32.56 12.22
CA ASN A 81 1.05 32.76 11.66
C ASN A 81 0.95 32.24 10.23
N GLN A 82 1.98 32.44 9.40
CA GLN A 82 2.05 31.91 8.04
C GLN A 82 2.17 30.38 8.02
N LEU A 83 3.03 29.79 8.85
CA LEU A 83 3.15 28.35 9.01
C LEU A 83 1.84 27.71 9.50
N ASN A 84 1.19 28.32 10.49
CA ASN A 84 -0.10 27.86 10.99
C ASN A 84 -1.20 27.99 9.92
N ALA A 85 -1.19 29.06 9.11
CA ALA A 85 -2.11 29.21 7.98
C ALA A 85 -1.87 28.14 6.90
N ILE A 86 -0.60 27.88 6.56
CA ILE A 86 -0.22 26.81 5.62
C ILE A 86 -0.64 25.45 6.16
N GLN A 87 -0.44 25.20 7.45
CA GLN A 87 -0.83 23.95 8.10
C GLN A 87 -2.36 23.77 8.07
N LYS A 88 -3.13 24.82 8.38
CA LYS A 88 -4.60 24.81 8.26
C LYS A 88 -5.07 24.56 6.83
N ILE A 89 -4.45 25.20 5.84
CA ILE A 89 -4.77 24.98 4.42
C ILE A 89 -4.47 23.54 4.03
N ARG A 90 -3.33 22.99 4.47
CA ARG A 90 -2.94 21.62 4.17
C ARG A 90 -3.86 20.60 4.82
N GLU A 91 -4.27 20.81 6.07
CA GLU A 91 -5.20 19.93 6.77
C GLU A 91 -6.62 19.98 6.19
N ALA A 92 -7.05 21.15 5.69
CA ALA A 92 -8.34 21.33 5.03
C ALA A 92 -8.36 20.87 3.55
N SER A 93 -7.19 20.82 2.90
CA SER A 93 -7.10 20.44 1.49
C SER A 93 -7.32 18.93 1.31
N PRO A 94 -8.13 18.50 0.33
CA PRO A 94 -8.29 17.08 0.02
C PRO A 94 -7.05 16.51 -0.67
N ASN A 95 -6.65 15.30 -0.28
CA ASN A 95 -5.58 14.55 -0.92
C ASN A 95 -6.08 13.90 -2.23
N VAL A 96 -6.08 14.66 -3.32
CA VAL A 96 -6.51 14.20 -4.65
C VAL A 96 -5.61 13.09 -5.20
N SER A 97 -4.33 13.01 -4.80
CA SER A 97 -3.44 11.93 -5.22
C SER A 97 -3.96 10.56 -4.78
N ARG A 98 -4.60 10.48 -3.60
CA ARG A 98 -5.24 9.28 -3.11
C ARG A 98 -6.45 8.86 -3.96
N LEU A 99 -7.23 9.83 -4.45
CA LEU A 99 -8.35 9.55 -5.35
C LEU A 99 -7.83 8.77 -6.57
N LEU A 100 -6.83 9.29 -7.26
CA LEU A 100 -6.30 8.66 -8.48
C LEU A 100 -5.50 7.37 -8.21
N SER A 101 -4.71 7.32 -7.14
CA SER A 101 -3.80 6.19 -6.89
C SER A 101 -4.44 5.01 -6.17
N THR A 102 -5.51 5.23 -5.40
CA THR A 102 -6.12 4.17 -4.57
C THR A 102 -7.62 4.00 -4.82
N VAL A 103 -8.38 5.10 -4.92
CA VAL A 103 -9.85 5.03 -5.11
C VAL A 103 -10.20 4.51 -6.48
N ILE A 104 -9.70 5.15 -7.53
CA ILE A 104 -10.04 4.80 -8.92
C ILE A 104 -9.65 3.35 -9.27
N PRO A 105 -8.45 2.84 -8.89
CA PRO A 105 -8.11 1.44 -9.14
C PRO A 105 -8.97 0.45 -8.35
N ALA A 106 -9.40 0.80 -7.13
CA ALA A 106 -10.18 -0.10 -6.27
C ALA A 106 -11.64 -0.26 -6.73
N ILE A 107 -12.21 0.76 -7.37
CA ILE A 107 -13.57 0.72 -7.91
C ILE A 107 -13.63 0.20 -9.36
N LYS A 108 -12.48 0.03 -10.02
CA LYS A 108 -12.43 -0.49 -11.38
C LYS A 108 -12.89 -1.95 -11.40
N THR A 109 -13.94 -2.22 -12.17
CA THR A 109 -14.43 -3.56 -12.43
C THR A 109 -13.63 -4.24 -13.55
N ASN A 110 -13.43 -5.55 -13.44
CA ASN A 110 -12.62 -6.34 -14.39
C ASN A 110 -13.43 -7.54 -14.93
N GLY A 111 -12.95 -8.13 -16.03
CA GLY A 111 -13.58 -9.30 -16.66
C GLY A 111 -14.82 -8.94 -17.47
N GLU A 112 -15.88 -9.74 -17.35
CA GLU A 112 -17.12 -9.53 -18.11
C GLU A 112 -17.83 -8.21 -17.78
N ASN A 113 -17.57 -7.62 -16.62
CA ASN A 113 -18.14 -6.33 -16.20
C ASN A 113 -17.12 -5.19 -16.31
N GLU A 114 -16.15 -5.29 -17.22
CA GLU A 114 -15.12 -4.25 -17.38
C GLU A 114 -15.74 -2.90 -17.74
N VAL A 115 -15.26 -1.87 -17.04
CA VAL A 115 -15.54 -0.46 -17.31
C VAL A 115 -14.23 0.23 -17.67
N LYS A 116 -14.26 0.98 -18.77
CA LYS A 116 -13.18 1.90 -19.17
C LYS A 116 -13.56 3.31 -18.77
N PHE A 117 -12.65 4.04 -18.13
CA PHE A 117 -12.88 5.42 -17.75
C PHE A 117 -12.43 6.35 -18.86
N SER A 118 -13.28 7.31 -19.21
CA SER A 118 -13.02 8.36 -20.21
C SER A 118 -12.61 9.66 -19.53
N SER A 119 -13.30 10.03 -18.45
CA SER A 119 -13.04 11.25 -17.69
C SER A 119 -13.33 11.06 -16.21
N ILE A 120 -12.54 11.70 -15.37
CA ILE A 120 -12.72 11.72 -13.91
C ILE A 120 -12.57 13.16 -13.46
N ASN A 121 -13.62 13.71 -12.86
CA ASN A 121 -13.63 15.05 -12.30
C ASN A 121 -13.93 15.00 -10.79
N TYR A 122 -13.30 15.89 -10.03
CA TYR A 122 -13.52 16.00 -8.59
C TYR A 122 -13.72 17.46 -8.20
N ASP A 123 -14.85 17.73 -7.58
CA ASP A 123 -15.14 19.03 -6.99
C ASP A 123 -14.77 19.03 -5.49
N PRO A 124 -13.73 19.77 -5.07
CA PRO A 124 -13.31 19.83 -3.67
C PRO A 124 -14.32 20.53 -2.75
N GLY A 125 -15.18 21.40 -3.28
CA GLY A 125 -16.18 22.13 -2.49
C GLY A 125 -17.35 21.24 -2.09
N THR A 126 -17.86 20.45 -3.03
CA THR A 126 -19.01 19.54 -2.81
C THR A 126 -18.60 18.11 -2.47
N ARG A 127 -17.32 17.75 -2.69
CA ARG A 127 -16.76 16.39 -2.59
C ARG A 127 -17.38 15.41 -3.57
N ILE A 128 -17.91 15.91 -4.68
CA ILE A 128 -18.52 15.07 -5.72
C ILE A 128 -17.42 14.59 -6.68
N VAL A 129 -17.36 13.28 -6.85
CA VAL A 129 -16.57 12.62 -7.88
C VAL A 129 -17.51 12.30 -9.04
N SER A 130 -17.19 12.80 -10.22
CA SER A 130 -17.91 12.53 -11.46
C SER A 130 -17.04 11.64 -12.35
N ILE A 131 -17.55 10.47 -12.72
CA ILE A 131 -16.84 9.50 -13.56
C ILE A 131 -17.65 9.29 -14.82
N GLU A 132 -17.02 9.55 -15.96
CA GLU A 132 -17.51 9.18 -17.27
C GLU A 132 -16.76 7.94 -17.74
N GLY A 133 -17.49 6.98 -18.30
CA GLY A 133 -16.90 5.76 -18.78
C GLY A 133 -17.76 5.04 -19.81
N GLU A 134 -17.17 3.98 -20.36
CA GLU A 134 -17.80 3.12 -21.34
C GLU A 134 -17.63 1.65 -20.96
N THR A 135 -18.58 0.83 -21.38
CA THR A 135 -18.54 -0.62 -21.18
C THR A 135 -19.17 -1.35 -22.37
N SER A 136 -18.59 -2.51 -22.72
CA SER A 136 -19.08 -3.37 -23.79
C SER A 136 -20.24 -4.27 -23.34
N ASN A 137 -20.33 -4.61 -22.06
CA ASN A 137 -21.37 -5.49 -21.51
C ASN A 137 -22.63 -4.72 -21.03
N GLY A 138 -22.81 -3.50 -21.57
CA GLY A 138 -24.01 -2.69 -21.39
C GLY A 138 -24.35 -2.37 -19.92
N PHE A 139 -25.64 -2.41 -19.61
CA PHE A 139 -26.15 -2.02 -18.29
C PHE A 139 -25.75 -2.97 -17.16
N THR A 140 -25.44 -4.24 -17.46
CA THR A 140 -25.01 -5.21 -16.45
C THR A 140 -23.69 -4.80 -15.80
N ALA A 141 -22.72 -4.39 -16.61
CA ALA A 141 -21.44 -3.89 -16.13
C ALA A 141 -21.58 -2.57 -15.38
N LEU A 142 -22.45 -1.67 -15.86
CA LEU A 142 -22.75 -0.41 -15.18
C LEU A 142 -23.35 -0.63 -13.78
N GLU A 143 -24.31 -1.54 -13.64
CA GLU A 143 -24.90 -1.88 -12.35
C GLU A 143 -23.88 -2.52 -11.41
N ALA A 144 -23.01 -3.39 -11.92
CA ALA A 144 -21.91 -3.95 -11.14
C ALA A 144 -20.95 -2.85 -10.66
N PHE A 145 -20.64 -1.87 -11.51
CA PHE A 145 -19.82 -0.72 -11.16
C PHE A 145 -20.47 0.18 -10.10
N ILE A 146 -21.74 0.54 -10.27
CA ILE A 146 -22.51 1.34 -9.29
C ILE A 146 -22.55 0.63 -7.94
N LYS A 147 -22.79 -0.70 -7.92
CA LYS A 147 -22.76 -1.50 -6.69
C LYS A 147 -21.36 -1.51 -6.07
N THR A 148 -20.31 -1.63 -6.89
CA THR A 148 -18.92 -1.56 -6.43
C THR A 148 -18.66 -0.25 -5.70
N ILE A 149 -19.09 0.90 -6.24
CA ILE A 149 -18.95 2.19 -5.55
C ILE A 149 -19.77 2.23 -4.25
N LYS A 150 -21.03 1.80 -4.29
CA LYS A 150 -21.96 1.85 -3.13
C LYS A 150 -21.49 1.03 -1.93
N TYR A 151 -20.89 -0.12 -2.19
CA TYR A 151 -20.52 -1.09 -1.16
C TYR A 151 -19.01 -1.18 -0.90
N SER A 152 -18.18 -0.44 -1.65
CA SER A 152 -16.76 -0.32 -1.31
C SER A 152 -16.61 0.38 0.04
N GLN A 153 -15.68 -0.11 0.84
CA GLN A 153 -15.41 0.42 2.18
C GLN A 153 -14.02 1.03 2.25
N VAL A 154 -13.89 2.09 3.03
CA VAL A 154 -12.61 2.76 3.31
C VAL A 154 -12.03 2.27 4.62
N ILE A 155 -10.73 2.00 4.61
CA ILE A 155 -9.94 1.61 5.77
C ILE A 155 -8.87 2.69 5.94
N TYR A 156 -8.72 3.21 7.16
CA TYR A 156 -7.67 4.17 7.46
C TYR A 156 -7.28 4.14 8.94
N SER A 157 -6.02 4.48 9.22
CA SER A 157 -5.48 4.65 10.57
C SER A 157 -5.26 6.14 10.85
N GLY A 158 -5.90 6.72 11.87
CA GLY A 158 -5.67 8.14 12.20
C GLY A 158 -6.86 8.82 12.87
N GLY A 159 -6.59 9.59 13.93
CA GLY A 159 -7.61 10.15 14.82
C GLY A 159 -8.24 9.09 15.74
N ASN A 160 -9.37 9.41 16.38
CA ASN A 160 -10.22 8.45 17.12
C ASN A 160 -10.94 7.50 16.14
N SER A 161 -10.18 6.75 15.34
CA SER A 161 -10.63 6.05 14.14
C SER A 161 -11.71 5.00 14.41
N LYS A 162 -12.79 5.04 13.61
CA LYS A 162 -13.92 4.08 13.60
C LYS A 162 -13.88 3.09 12.43
N CYS A 163 -12.83 3.13 11.61
CA CYS A 163 -12.77 2.47 10.31
C CYS A 163 -11.50 1.63 10.13
N THR A 164 -11.28 0.72 11.07
CA THR A 164 -10.24 -0.31 10.99
C THR A 164 -10.81 -1.58 10.36
N SER A 165 -9.96 -2.48 9.87
CA SER A 165 -10.37 -3.79 9.35
C SER A 165 -11.28 -4.57 10.32
N SER A 166 -11.02 -4.48 11.62
CA SER A 166 -11.84 -5.09 12.67
C SER A 166 -13.25 -4.50 12.78
N ASP A 167 -13.40 -3.19 12.56
CA ASP A 167 -14.70 -2.52 12.67
C ASP A 167 -15.60 -2.93 11.50
N ILE A 168 -15.01 -3.05 10.31
CA ILE A 168 -15.67 -3.51 9.09
C ILE A 168 -16.14 -4.97 9.17
N GLU A 169 -15.40 -5.82 9.89
CA GLU A 169 -15.82 -7.22 10.13
C GLU A 169 -17.05 -7.30 11.04
N ASN A 170 -17.16 -6.39 12.01
CA ASN A 170 -18.26 -6.35 12.96
C ASN A 170 -19.50 -5.65 12.40
N ASN A 171 -19.33 -4.67 11.52
CA ASN A 171 -20.43 -3.98 10.86
C ASN A 171 -20.03 -3.60 9.42
N ALA A 172 -20.71 -4.18 8.44
CA ALA A 172 -20.44 -3.91 7.03
C ALA A 172 -21.06 -2.59 6.52
N ASP A 173 -21.94 -1.95 7.29
CA ASP A 173 -22.59 -0.71 6.90
C ASP A 173 -21.84 0.56 7.32
N ILE A 174 -20.78 0.42 8.12
CA ILE A 174 -19.91 1.55 8.47
C ILE A 174 -18.81 1.74 7.41
N CYS A 175 -18.28 2.95 7.35
CA CYS A 175 -17.08 3.27 6.55
C CYS A 175 -17.25 3.06 5.04
N LYS A 176 -18.44 3.31 4.49
CA LYS A 176 -18.69 3.29 3.04
C LYS A 176 -17.86 4.37 2.32
N LEU A 177 -17.39 4.06 1.11
CA LEU A 177 -16.62 4.97 0.24
C LEU A 177 -17.46 6.15 -0.23
N ALA A 178 -18.70 5.87 -0.65
CA ALA A 178 -19.68 6.88 -1.02
C ALA A 178 -20.65 7.14 0.13
N GLU A 179 -21.04 8.40 0.32
CA GLU A 179 -22.11 8.76 1.26
C GLU A 179 -23.41 8.05 0.85
N GLU A 180 -24.20 7.61 1.82
CA GLU A 180 -25.41 6.83 1.57
C GLU A 180 -26.40 7.60 0.68
N GLY A 181 -26.90 6.94 -0.36
CA GLY A 181 -27.81 7.56 -1.34
C GLY A 181 -27.16 8.56 -2.31
N SER A 182 -25.85 8.82 -2.22
CA SER A 182 -25.19 9.83 -3.06
C SER A 182 -24.81 9.35 -4.47
N VAL A 183 -24.83 8.04 -4.72
CA VAL A 183 -24.43 7.47 -6.02
C VAL A 183 -25.58 7.58 -7.02
N VAL A 184 -25.45 8.50 -7.97
CA VAL A 184 -26.45 8.83 -8.98
C VAL A 184 -25.88 8.56 -10.37
N ARG A 185 -26.69 7.92 -11.23
CA ARG A 185 -26.41 7.83 -12.66
C ARG A 185 -27.01 9.07 -13.33
N THR A 186 -26.17 9.88 -13.95
CA THR A 186 -26.59 11.14 -14.57
C THR A 186 -27.02 10.91 -16.02
N GLU A 187 -26.22 10.18 -16.78
CA GLU A 187 -26.46 9.94 -18.20
C GLU A 187 -26.08 8.50 -18.59
N SER A 188 -26.79 7.95 -19.57
CA SER A 188 -26.45 6.67 -20.19
C SER A 188 -26.91 6.66 -21.63
N SER A 189 -25.99 6.41 -22.57
CA SER A 189 -26.27 6.35 -24.00
C SER A 189 -25.62 5.13 -24.63
N ILE A 190 -26.32 4.50 -25.57
CA ILE A 190 -25.78 3.39 -26.34
C ILE A 190 -25.19 3.98 -27.62
N GLY A 191 -23.95 3.61 -27.91
CA GLY A 191 -23.23 4.04 -29.09
C GLY A 191 -22.36 2.93 -29.65
N VAL A 192 -21.61 3.27 -30.68
CA VAL A 192 -20.63 2.40 -31.30
C VAL A 192 -19.24 3.00 -31.07
N ASN A 193 -18.29 2.18 -30.65
CA ASN A 193 -16.91 2.63 -30.48
C ASN A 193 -16.17 2.68 -31.83
N ASP A 194 -14.93 3.17 -31.83
CA ASP A 194 -14.09 3.27 -33.03
C ASP A 194 -13.79 1.89 -33.69
N GLN A 195 -14.10 0.79 -32.99
CA GLN A 195 -13.93 -0.58 -33.45
C GLN A 195 -15.25 -1.21 -33.95
N GLY A 196 -16.33 -0.44 -34.07
CA GLY A 196 -17.63 -0.96 -34.54
C GLY A 196 -18.41 -1.77 -33.50
N GLN A 197 -18.00 -1.78 -32.24
CA GLN A 197 -18.66 -2.53 -31.17
C GLN A 197 -19.69 -1.66 -30.45
N ASN A 198 -20.84 -2.25 -30.13
CA ASN A 198 -21.86 -1.61 -29.29
C ASN A 198 -21.30 -1.41 -27.88
N ILE A 199 -21.27 -0.16 -27.43
CA ILE A 199 -20.82 0.24 -26.10
C ILE A 199 -21.90 1.08 -25.43
N LEU A 200 -22.00 0.94 -24.10
CA LEU A 200 -22.77 1.85 -23.27
C LEU A 200 -21.82 2.89 -22.70
N ARG A 201 -22.05 4.15 -23.03
CA ARG A 201 -21.41 5.30 -22.40
C ARG A 201 -22.26 5.78 -21.23
N PHE A 202 -21.65 6.14 -20.13
CA PHE A 202 -22.37 6.56 -18.93
C PHE A 202 -21.60 7.60 -18.12
N ALA A 203 -22.34 8.33 -17.31
CA ALA A 203 -21.81 9.23 -16.29
C ALA A 203 -22.39 8.86 -14.91
N VAL A 204 -21.52 8.68 -13.92
CA VAL A 204 -21.89 8.39 -12.53
C VAL A 204 -21.27 9.43 -11.62
N ASN A 205 -22.10 10.03 -10.77
CA ASN A 205 -21.70 11.00 -9.77
C ASN A 205 -21.90 10.38 -8.38
N PHE A 206 -20.94 10.56 -7.49
CA PHE A 206 -21.10 10.18 -6.10
C PHE A 206 -20.34 11.13 -5.18
N LYS A 207 -20.83 11.27 -3.95
CA LYS A 207 -20.16 12.08 -2.93
C LYS A 207 -19.25 11.20 -2.11
N ILE A 208 -17.95 11.48 -2.14
CA ILE A 208 -16.96 10.67 -1.43
C ILE A 208 -16.99 10.97 0.08
N ASN A 209 -16.74 9.94 0.88
CA ASN A 209 -16.59 10.05 2.32
C ASN A 209 -15.53 11.10 2.69
N GLU A 210 -15.86 12.00 3.60
CA GLU A 210 -15.00 13.11 4.02
C GLU A 210 -13.64 12.64 4.54
N ASP A 211 -13.61 11.54 5.28
CA ASP A 211 -12.37 11.02 5.87
C ASP A 211 -11.48 10.29 4.86
N ALA A 212 -12.04 9.92 3.70
CA ALA A 212 -11.28 9.22 2.67
C ALA A 212 -10.18 10.10 2.07
N LEU A 213 -10.41 11.40 1.91
CA LEU A 213 -9.46 12.33 1.29
C LEU A 213 -8.70 13.21 2.28
N LYS A 214 -8.94 13.10 3.59
CA LYS A 214 -8.18 13.87 4.59
C LYS A 214 -6.71 13.44 4.63
N PHE A 215 -5.81 14.42 4.78
CA PHE A 215 -4.38 14.17 5.01
C PHE A 215 -4.07 13.59 6.40
N SER A 216 -4.97 13.78 7.37
CA SER A 216 -4.84 13.20 8.72
C SER A 216 -5.03 11.67 8.73
N SER A 217 -5.78 11.13 7.77
CA SER A 217 -5.99 9.69 7.58
C SER A 217 -4.71 9.06 7.03
N LYS A 218 -4.06 8.18 7.79
CA LYS A 218 -2.89 7.38 7.40
C LYS A 218 -3.33 5.97 6.98
N ASP A 219 -2.40 5.22 6.38
CA ASP A 219 -2.59 3.83 5.91
C ASP A 219 -3.92 3.57 5.20
N PHE A 220 -4.27 4.48 4.29
CA PHE A 220 -5.54 4.42 3.57
C PHE A 220 -5.56 3.24 2.60
N ALA A 221 -6.59 2.42 2.71
CA ALA A 221 -6.87 1.32 1.81
C ALA A 221 -8.37 1.24 1.53
N ILE A 222 -8.73 0.56 0.44
CA ILE A 222 -10.13 0.33 0.08
C ILE A 222 -10.36 -1.16 -0.02
N LYS A 223 -11.40 -1.62 0.68
CA LYS A 223 -11.94 -2.96 0.53
C LYS A 223 -13.04 -2.89 -0.53
N SER A 224 -12.71 -3.30 -1.74
CA SER A 224 -13.68 -3.47 -2.82
C SER A 224 -14.58 -4.68 -2.54
N LEU A 225 -15.73 -4.74 -3.19
CA LEU A 225 -16.63 -5.89 -3.12
C LEU A 225 -15.91 -7.14 -3.63
N GLY A 226 -15.54 -8.02 -2.70
CA GLY A 226 -15.18 -9.40 -3.04
C GLY A 226 -16.38 -10.14 -3.64
N LYS A 227 -16.12 -11.26 -4.31
CA LYS A 227 -17.18 -12.16 -4.79
C LYS A 227 -18.02 -12.61 -3.58
N LYS A 228 -19.25 -12.09 -3.45
CA LYS A 228 -20.21 -12.53 -2.45
C LYS A 228 -21.03 -13.67 -3.04
N ASN A 229 -21.07 -14.81 -2.36
CA ASN A 229 -21.94 -15.90 -2.76
C ASN A 229 -23.39 -15.49 -2.54
N VAL A 230 -24.15 -15.41 -3.64
CA VAL A 230 -25.55 -14.96 -3.67
C VAL A 230 -26.51 -16.13 -3.96
N THR A 231 -26.06 -17.38 -3.83
CA THR A 231 -26.99 -18.51 -3.90
C THR A 231 -28.03 -18.40 -2.79
N ASP A 232 -29.28 -18.70 -3.11
CA ASP A 232 -30.44 -18.55 -2.21
C ASP A 232 -30.22 -19.28 -0.86
N SER A 233 -29.52 -20.42 -0.91
CA SER A 233 -29.08 -21.19 0.25
C SER A 233 -28.13 -20.45 1.19
N THR A 234 -27.27 -19.57 0.67
CA THR A 234 -26.31 -18.79 1.46
C THR A 234 -26.95 -17.50 2.01
N VAL A 235 -27.97 -16.96 1.32
CA VAL A 235 -28.66 -15.73 1.71
C VAL A 235 -29.74 -16.01 2.76
N GLN A 236 -30.48 -17.12 2.65
CA GLN A 236 -31.56 -17.46 3.58
C GLN A 236 -31.09 -18.14 4.87
N ILE A 237 -29.93 -18.79 4.87
CA ILE A 237 -29.47 -19.54 6.04
C ILE A 237 -28.36 -18.76 6.78
N PRO A 238 -28.62 -18.28 8.01
CA PRO A 238 -27.59 -17.64 8.83
C PRO A 238 -26.40 -18.58 9.04
N ALA A 239 -25.18 -18.08 8.80
CA ALA A 239 -23.95 -18.87 8.87
C ALA A 239 -23.72 -19.61 10.20
N GLY A 240 -24.36 -19.16 11.29
CA GLY A 240 -24.24 -19.77 12.62
C GLY A 240 -24.99 -21.09 12.83
N ILE A 241 -25.82 -21.55 11.88
CA ILE A 241 -26.59 -22.80 12.04
C ILE A 241 -25.73 -24.05 11.80
N PHE A 242 -24.67 -23.94 10.99
CA PHE A 242 -23.83 -25.08 10.59
C PHE A 242 -22.42 -25.10 11.20
N THR A 243 -22.04 -24.09 11.97
CA THR A 243 -20.79 -24.13 12.74
C THR A 243 -21.01 -24.92 14.03
N GLN A 244 -21.02 -26.25 13.93
CA GLN A 244 -20.83 -27.09 15.12
C GLN A 244 -19.44 -26.78 15.69
N SER A 245 -19.42 -26.36 16.96
CA SER A 245 -18.22 -26.25 17.76
C SER A 245 -17.54 -27.61 17.86
N SER A 246 -16.46 -27.84 17.10
CA SER A 246 -15.57 -28.97 17.31
C SER A 246 -14.76 -28.75 18.59
N LYS A 247 -15.40 -28.99 19.75
CA LYS A 247 -14.71 -29.21 21.01
C LYS A 247 -15.15 -30.55 21.57
N LYS A 248 -14.15 -31.43 21.74
CA LYS A 248 -14.13 -32.76 22.37
C LYS A 248 -14.50 -33.92 21.45
N ASP A 249 -13.46 -34.58 20.94
CA ASP A 249 -13.18 -35.99 21.26
C ASP A 249 -11.76 -36.33 20.79
N SER A 250 -10.81 -36.16 21.72
CA SER A 250 -9.42 -36.60 21.55
C SER A 250 -8.88 -37.01 22.91
N GLU A 251 -9.59 -37.90 23.59
CA GLU A 251 -9.06 -38.50 24.81
C GLU A 251 -9.57 -39.94 24.90
N LYS A 252 -8.61 -40.86 24.73
CA LYS A 252 -8.58 -42.30 25.04
C LYS A 252 -8.53 -43.24 23.83
N GLU A 253 -7.32 -43.45 23.34
CA GLU A 253 -6.86 -44.82 23.06
C GLU A 253 -5.34 -44.88 23.28
N ASN A 254 -4.96 -45.30 24.49
CA ASN A 254 -3.64 -45.84 24.79
C ASN A 254 -3.91 -47.17 25.47
N LYS A 255 -3.79 -48.27 24.72
CA LYS A 255 -3.57 -49.60 25.27
C LYS A 255 -2.82 -50.47 24.26
#